data_AF-A0A101JHM4-F1
#
_entry.id   AF-A0A101JHM4-F1
#
_cell.length_a   1.000
_cell.length_b   1.000
_cell.length_c   1.000
_cell.angle_alpha   90.00
_cell.angle_beta   90.00
_cell.angle_gamma   90.00
#
_symmetry.space_group_name_H-M   'P 1'
#
loop_
_entity.id
_entity.type
_entity.pdbx_description
1 polymer ?
#
loop_
_entity_poly.entity_id
_entity_poly.type
_entity_poly.pdbx_seq_one_letter_code
_entity_poly.pdbx_strand_id
1 'polypeptide(L)'
;MFDDVRDRLLDRLIEALAAQVDIADSRALAPEAAAALAELSRAETRLIFGAAGHRVHYEGAEPIARLIKLLSDVQRSAADPDAGLRAGDEVHLAQELLPMEARTSVSWWDEVSYVVRYVGDDQTGDVQAELTMEYAIETVPVAALRQRPAES
;
A
#
# COMPACT_ATOMS: atom_id res chain seq x y z
N MET A 1 22.80 -0.34 -12.96
CA MET A 1 22.57 -0.19 -14.42
C MET A 1 21.25 -0.78 -14.87
N PHE A 2 20.93 -2.07 -14.66
CA PHE A 2 19.58 -2.60 -14.96
C PHE A 2 18.51 -2.11 -13.97
N ASP A 3 18.87 -1.96 -12.70
CA ASP A 3 17.98 -1.39 -11.68
C ASP A 3 17.57 0.05 -12.04
N ASP A 4 18.52 0.89 -12.49
CA ASP A 4 18.21 2.28 -12.91
C ASP A 4 17.27 2.36 -14.13
N VAL A 5 17.23 1.33 -14.99
CA VAL A 5 16.29 1.29 -16.12
C VAL A 5 14.93 0.81 -15.66
N ARG A 6 14.87 -0.23 -14.82
CA ARG A 6 13.63 -0.74 -14.22
C ARG A 6 12.94 0.37 -13.43
N ASP A 7 13.66 1.05 -12.55
CA ASP A 7 13.09 2.03 -11.64
C ASP A 7 12.54 3.23 -12.43
N ARG A 8 13.29 3.73 -13.43
CA ARG A 8 12.79 4.78 -14.34
C ARG A 8 11.58 4.35 -15.17
N LEU A 9 11.49 3.07 -15.57
CA LEU A 9 10.32 2.56 -16.29
C LEU A 9 9.10 2.48 -15.36
N LEU A 10 9.30 2.02 -14.13
CA LEU A 10 8.26 1.95 -13.11
C LEU A 10 7.74 3.35 -12.76
N ASP A 11 8.63 4.32 -12.56
CA ASP A 11 8.26 5.71 -12.28
C ASP A 11 7.39 6.28 -13.40
N ARG A 12 7.82 6.13 -14.66
CA ARG A 12 7.06 6.61 -15.82
C ARG A 12 5.70 5.92 -15.95
N LEU A 13 5.62 4.64 -15.62
CA LEU A 13 4.36 3.90 -15.65
C LEU A 13 3.41 4.42 -14.55
N ILE A 14 3.92 4.62 -13.33
CA ILE A 14 3.16 5.19 -12.22
C ILE A 14 2.66 6.59 -12.57
N GLU A 15 3.49 7.44 -13.14
CA GLU A 15 3.10 8.78 -13.58
C GLU A 15 2.02 8.74 -14.66
N ALA A 16 2.17 7.86 -15.65
CA ALA A 16 1.18 7.72 -16.72
C ALA A 16 -0.18 7.22 -16.17
N LEU A 17 -0.16 6.25 -15.25
CA LEU A 17 -1.36 5.76 -14.58
C LEU A 17 -2.00 6.84 -13.72
N ALA A 18 -1.20 7.58 -12.94
CA ALA A 18 -1.69 8.67 -12.09
C ALA A 18 -2.33 9.79 -12.93
N ALA A 19 -1.72 10.16 -14.05
CA ALA A 19 -2.29 11.14 -14.98
C ALA A 19 -3.61 10.65 -15.59
N GLN A 20 -3.74 9.36 -15.90
CA GLN A 20 -5.02 8.79 -16.36
C GLN A 20 -6.10 8.88 -15.29
N VAL A 21 -5.78 8.52 -14.03
CA VAL A 21 -6.71 8.60 -12.91
C VAL A 21 -7.18 10.05 -12.68
N ASP A 22 -6.28 11.02 -12.81
CA ASP A 22 -6.57 12.44 -12.64
C ASP A 22 -7.52 12.97 -13.71
N ILE A 23 -7.28 12.63 -14.98
CA ILE A 23 -8.12 13.06 -16.12
C ILE A 23 -9.49 12.39 -16.08
N ALA A 24 -9.56 11.14 -15.61
CA ALA A 24 -10.76 10.33 -15.60
C ALA A 24 -11.77 10.74 -14.53
N ASP A 25 -11.40 11.60 -13.57
CA ASP A 25 -12.21 12.10 -12.46
C ASP A 25 -13.13 11.01 -11.88
N SER A 26 -12.54 9.86 -11.55
CA SER A 26 -13.15 8.61 -11.05
C SER A 26 -13.73 7.58 -12.05
N ARG A 27 -13.54 7.72 -13.37
CA ARG A 27 -13.86 6.59 -14.28
C ARG A 27 -12.88 5.44 -14.04
N ALA A 28 -13.44 4.39 -13.45
CA ALA A 28 -12.80 3.12 -13.14
C ALA A 28 -11.93 2.63 -14.30
N LEU A 29 -10.80 2.03 -13.93
CA LEU A 29 -9.97 1.23 -14.84
C LEU A 29 -10.85 0.33 -15.70
N ALA A 30 -10.45 0.12 -16.96
CA ALA A 30 -11.09 -0.90 -17.78
C ALA A 30 -11.14 -2.24 -17.00
N PRO A 31 -12.20 -3.05 -17.10
CA PRO A 31 -12.35 -4.27 -16.31
C PRO A 31 -11.12 -5.19 -16.38
N GLU A 32 -10.52 -5.31 -17.56
CA GLU A 32 -9.30 -6.11 -17.79
C GLU A 32 -8.08 -5.52 -17.07
N ALA A 33 -7.97 -4.18 -17.02
CA ALA A 33 -6.90 -3.52 -16.27
C ALA A 33 -7.11 -3.66 -14.76
N ALA A 34 -8.35 -3.57 -14.28
CA ALA A 34 -8.67 -3.81 -12.87
C ALA A 34 -8.37 -5.27 -12.48
N ALA A 35 -8.73 -6.25 -13.33
CA ALA A 35 -8.42 -7.66 -13.11
C ALA A 35 -6.91 -7.91 -13.07
N ALA A 36 -6.15 -7.37 -14.03
CA ALA A 36 -4.69 -7.51 -14.03
C ALA A 36 -4.05 -6.88 -12.78
N LEU A 37 -4.57 -5.74 -12.31
CA LEU A 37 -4.09 -5.09 -11.10
C LEU A 37 -4.54 -5.78 -9.82
N ALA A 38 -5.62 -6.55 -9.83
CA ALA A 38 -6.06 -7.38 -8.72
C ALA A 38 -5.17 -8.63 -8.55
N GLU A 39 -4.60 -9.15 -9.64
CA GLU A 39 -3.76 -10.36 -9.66
C GLU A 39 -2.28 -10.11 -9.33
N LEU A 40 -1.91 -8.87 -8.94
CA LEU A 40 -0.54 -8.55 -8.58
C LEU A 40 -0.05 -9.44 -7.44
N SER A 41 1.13 -10.03 -7.63
CA SER A 41 1.83 -10.73 -6.57
C SER A 41 2.23 -9.76 -5.46
N ARG A 42 2.57 -10.32 -4.29
CA ARG A 42 3.14 -9.54 -3.19
C ARG A 42 4.35 -8.70 -3.62
N ALA A 43 5.26 -9.28 -4.41
CA ALA A 43 6.46 -8.59 -4.86
C ALA A 43 6.14 -7.40 -5.78
N GLU A 44 5.21 -7.57 -6.71
CA GLU A 44 4.76 -6.51 -7.61
C GLU A 44 4.02 -5.42 -6.85
N THR A 45 3.15 -5.80 -5.91
CA THR A 45 2.45 -4.88 -5.01
C THR A 45 3.43 -4.02 -4.23
N ARG A 46 4.47 -4.62 -3.63
CA ARG A 46 5.52 -3.89 -2.92
C ARG A 46 6.28 -2.92 -3.82
N LEU A 47 6.61 -3.34 -5.04
CA LEU A 47 7.30 -2.47 -5.99
C LEU A 47 6.46 -1.24 -6.35
N ILE A 48 5.18 -1.43 -6.70
CA ILE A 48 4.30 -0.35 -7.13
C ILE A 48 4.02 0.61 -5.97
N PHE A 49 3.57 0.11 -4.81
CA PHE A 49 3.26 0.96 -3.66
C PHE A 49 4.52 1.63 -3.07
N GLY A 50 5.67 0.97 -3.12
CA GLY A 50 6.93 1.55 -2.65
C GLY A 50 7.38 2.71 -3.53
N ALA A 51 7.40 2.51 -4.85
CA ALA A 51 7.76 3.56 -5.81
C ALA A 51 6.75 4.72 -5.79
N ALA A 52 5.44 4.42 -5.79
CA ALA A 52 4.40 5.44 -5.70
C ALA A 52 4.45 6.20 -4.37
N GLY A 53 4.69 5.49 -3.26
CA GLY A 53 4.83 6.08 -1.93
C GLY A 53 6.03 7.02 -1.85
N HIS A 54 7.19 6.60 -2.35
CA HIS A 54 8.41 7.43 -2.41
C HIS A 54 8.14 8.76 -3.11
N ARG A 55 7.42 8.72 -4.24
CA ARG A 55 7.05 9.91 -5.01
C ARG A 55 6.13 10.84 -4.22
N VAL A 56 5.10 10.30 -3.56
CA VAL A 56 4.21 11.11 -2.72
C VAL A 56 4.97 11.76 -1.57
N HIS A 57 5.83 10.98 -0.89
CA HIS A 57 6.60 11.44 0.27
C HIS A 57 7.53 12.61 -0.08
N TYR A 58 8.30 12.51 -1.16
CA TYR A 58 9.29 13.53 -1.49
C TYR A 58 8.76 14.66 -2.39
N GLU A 59 7.68 14.43 -3.14
CA GLU A 59 7.26 15.35 -4.20
C GLU A 59 5.82 15.84 -4.08
N GLY A 60 5.04 15.33 -3.13
CA GLY A 60 3.67 15.81 -2.88
C GLY A 60 2.72 15.56 -4.05
N ALA A 61 2.91 14.45 -4.78
CA ALA A 61 2.20 14.16 -6.02
C ALA A 61 0.75 13.66 -5.76
N GLU A 62 -0.18 14.59 -5.63
CA GLU A 62 -1.62 14.33 -5.39
C GLU A 62 -2.26 13.32 -6.40
N PRO A 63 -1.99 13.36 -7.71
CA PRO A 63 -2.48 12.32 -8.64
C PRO A 63 -1.98 10.91 -8.30
N ILE A 64 -0.75 10.79 -7.79
CA ILE A 64 -0.17 9.51 -7.39
C ILE A 64 -0.81 9.01 -6.10
N ALA A 65 -1.12 9.91 -5.15
CA ALA A 65 -1.89 9.54 -3.95
C ALA A 65 -3.28 8.99 -4.32
N ARG A 66 -3.96 9.59 -5.32
CA ARG A 66 -5.21 9.04 -5.87
C ARG A 66 -5.02 7.67 -6.52
N LEU A 67 -3.94 7.46 -7.28
CA LEU A 67 -3.62 6.16 -7.85
C LEU A 67 -3.41 5.09 -6.76
N ILE A 68 -2.65 5.41 -5.70
CA ILE A 68 -2.44 4.51 -4.55
C ILE A 68 -3.78 4.07 -3.96
N LYS A 69 -4.71 5.01 -3.75
CA LYS A 69 -6.05 4.70 -3.25
C LYS A 69 -6.82 3.77 -4.20
N LEU A 70 -6.83 4.07 -5.49
CA LEU A 70 -7.48 3.24 -6.51
C LEU A 70 -6.92 1.81 -6.53
N LEU A 71 -5.60 1.65 -6.44
CA LEU A 71 -4.96 0.33 -6.39
C LEU A 71 -5.37 -0.45 -5.14
N SER A 72 -5.45 0.22 -3.98
CA SER A 72 -5.98 -0.40 -2.76
C SER A 72 -7.43 -0.82 -2.91
N ASP A 73 -8.28 -0.01 -3.55
CA ASP A 73 -9.69 -0.33 -3.79
C ASP A 73 -9.89 -1.52 -4.73
N VAL A 74 -9.06 -1.63 -5.78
CA VAL A 74 -9.04 -2.79 -6.70
C VAL A 74 -8.64 -4.07 -5.94
N GLN A 75 -7.54 -4.02 -5.20
CA GLN A 75 -7.04 -5.14 -4.40
C GLN A 75 -8.06 -5.56 -3.33
N ARG A 76 -8.69 -4.60 -2.66
CA ARG A 76 -9.79 -4.84 -1.70
C ARG A 76 -10.96 -5.58 -2.34
N SER A 77 -11.36 -5.16 -3.53
CA SER A 77 -12.54 -5.71 -4.21
C SER A 77 -12.32 -7.15 -4.69
N ALA A 78 -11.07 -7.52 -4.94
CA ALA A 78 -10.68 -8.87 -5.34
C ALA A 78 -10.46 -9.82 -4.15
N ALA A 79 -10.22 -9.30 -2.95
CA ALA A 79 -10.03 -10.09 -1.74
C ALA A 79 -11.34 -10.76 -1.28
N ASP A 80 -11.20 -11.86 -0.53
CA ASP A 80 -12.33 -12.59 0.07
C ASP A 80 -13.21 -11.63 0.91
N PRO A 81 -14.54 -11.56 0.64
CA PRO A 81 -15.48 -10.70 1.38
C PRO A 81 -15.62 -11.06 2.87
N ASP A 82 -15.08 -12.18 3.32
CA ASP A 82 -15.01 -12.59 4.72
C ASP A 82 -13.58 -12.49 5.30
N ALA A 83 -12.59 -12.03 4.52
CA ALA A 83 -11.26 -11.75 5.04
C ALA A 83 -11.33 -10.65 6.13
N GLY A 84 -10.71 -10.92 7.28
CA GLY A 84 -10.70 -10.01 8.41
C GLY A 84 -9.89 -8.72 8.19
N LEU A 85 -8.93 -8.74 7.25
CA LEU A 85 -8.16 -7.58 6.80
C LEU A 85 -8.04 -7.58 5.29
N ARG A 86 -8.02 -6.40 4.68
CA ARG A 86 -7.88 -6.21 3.24
C ARG A 86 -7.04 -4.98 2.91
N ALA A 87 -6.52 -4.93 1.69
CA ALA A 87 -5.78 -3.78 1.19
C ALA A 87 -6.60 -2.49 1.32
N GLY A 88 -5.99 -1.41 1.81
CA GLY A 88 -6.64 -0.15 2.12
C GLY A 88 -7.18 -0.03 3.54
N ASP A 89 -7.18 -1.10 4.36
CA ASP A 89 -7.63 -1.01 5.75
C ASP A 89 -6.64 -0.19 6.56
N GLU A 90 -7.16 0.73 7.39
CA GLU A 90 -6.36 1.47 8.36
C GLU A 90 -6.18 0.64 9.64
N VAL A 91 -4.93 0.50 10.07
CA VAL A 91 -4.52 -0.35 11.19
C VAL A 91 -3.45 0.33 12.06
N HIS A 92 -3.38 -0.09 13.31
CA HIS A 92 -2.26 0.16 14.21
C HIS A 92 -1.47 -1.12 14.46
N LEU A 93 -0.20 -0.99 14.85
CA LEU A 93 0.64 -2.13 15.19
C LEU A 93 0.65 -2.38 16.70
N ALA A 94 0.26 -3.59 17.08
CA ALA A 94 0.47 -4.12 18.42
C ALA A 94 1.95 -4.47 18.61
N GLN A 95 2.73 -3.53 19.15
CA GLN A 95 4.19 -3.64 19.28
C GLN A 95 4.63 -4.90 20.06
N GLU A 96 3.84 -5.34 21.03
CA GLU A 96 4.10 -6.52 21.85
C GLU A 96 4.07 -7.84 21.06
N LEU A 97 3.50 -7.83 19.84
CA LEU A 97 3.43 -8.97 18.94
C LEU A 97 4.47 -8.91 17.80
N LEU A 98 5.23 -7.82 17.69
CA LEU A 98 6.29 -7.68 16.69
C LEU A 98 7.58 -8.39 17.14
N PRO A 99 8.40 -8.90 16.20
CA PRO A 99 9.77 -9.33 16.50
C PRO A 99 10.59 -8.21 17.14
N MET A 100 11.54 -8.55 18.01
CA MET A 100 12.31 -7.56 18.77
C MET A 100 13.09 -6.61 17.87
N GLU A 101 13.55 -7.11 16.72
CA GLU A 101 14.27 -6.36 15.68
C GLU A 101 13.40 -5.30 15.00
N ALA A 102 12.09 -5.55 14.90
CA ALA A 102 11.13 -4.60 14.33
C ALA A 102 10.67 -3.53 15.34
N ARG A 103 10.88 -3.76 16.66
CA ARG A 103 10.50 -2.80 17.72
C ARG A 103 11.47 -1.62 17.85
N THR A 104 12.68 -1.75 17.34
CA THR A 104 13.76 -0.75 17.54
C THR A 104 13.91 0.23 16.38
N SER A 105 13.24 -0.01 15.24
CA SER A 105 13.48 0.76 14.02
C SER A 105 12.83 2.14 14.00
N VAL A 106 11.79 2.42 14.82
CA VAL A 106 11.10 3.72 14.81
C VAL A 106 10.45 3.96 16.18
N SER A 107 10.76 5.03 16.90
CA SER A 107 10.26 5.29 18.26
C SER A 107 8.82 5.86 18.33
N TRP A 108 8.01 5.64 17.29
CA TRP A 108 6.77 6.41 17.03
C TRP A 108 5.52 5.52 16.78
N TRP A 109 5.61 4.19 16.88
CA TRP A 109 4.56 3.28 16.36
C TRP A 109 3.17 3.38 17.01
N ASP A 110 3.05 3.82 18.27
CA ASP A 110 1.74 3.87 18.95
C ASP A 110 0.82 4.99 18.40
N GLU A 111 1.39 6.03 17.81
CA GLU A 111 0.64 7.17 17.25
C GLU A 111 0.51 7.09 15.72
N VAL A 112 1.23 6.16 15.08
CA VAL A 112 1.24 6.04 13.62
C VAL A 112 0.12 5.11 13.16
N SER A 113 -0.69 5.61 12.23
CA SER A 113 -1.64 4.80 11.48
C SER A 113 -0.96 4.23 10.24
N TYR A 114 -1.26 2.98 9.95
CA TYR A 114 -0.77 2.26 8.78
C TYR A 114 -1.94 1.90 7.87
N VAL A 115 -1.67 1.81 6.58
CA VAL A 115 -2.59 1.27 5.59
C VAL A 115 -2.09 -0.09 5.13
N VAL A 116 -2.94 -1.10 5.18
CA VAL A 116 -2.65 -2.43 4.64
C VAL A 116 -2.49 -2.32 3.12
N ARG A 117 -1.39 -2.82 2.56
CA ARG A 117 -1.13 -2.87 1.12
C ARG A 117 -1.34 -4.27 0.55
N TYR A 118 -1.03 -5.30 1.34
CA TYR A 118 -1.19 -6.69 0.95
C TYR A 118 -1.38 -7.57 2.19
N VAL A 119 -2.17 -8.64 2.07
CA VAL A 119 -2.29 -9.68 3.09
C VAL A 119 -1.89 -11.00 2.43
N GLY A 120 -0.81 -11.61 2.91
CA GLY A 120 -0.32 -12.87 2.40
C GLY A 120 -0.92 -14.08 3.09
N ASP A 121 -0.94 -15.20 2.39
CA ASP A 121 -1.36 -16.51 2.94
C ASP A 121 -0.43 -17.03 4.05
N ASP A 122 0.77 -16.45 4.16
CA ASP A 122 1.81 -16.77 5.14
C ASP A 122 1.59 -16.11 6.52
N GLN A 123 0.38 -15.60 6.78
CA GLN A 123 0.02 -14.89 8.01
C GLN A 123 0.80 -13.58 8.24
N THR A 124 1.32 -12.99 7.16
CA THR A 124 1.94 -11.67 7.21
C THR A 124 1.19 -10.66 6.34
N GLY A 125 1.21 -9.40 6.77
CA GLY A 125 0.68 -8.27 6.02
C GLY A 125 1.80 -7.32 5.67
N ASP A 126 1.71 -6.73 4.49
CA ASP A 126 2.52 -5.58 4.10
C ASP A 126 1.73 -4.31 4.40
N VAL A 127 2.33 -3.42 5.17
CA VAL A 127 1.72 -2.16 5.60
C VAL A 127 2.60 -0.98 5.26
N GLN A 128 1.99 0.18 5.08
CA GLN A 128 2.69 1.42 4.79
C GLN A 128 2.14 2.51 5.71
N ALA A 129 3.01 3.30 6.32
CA ALA A 129 2.60 4.43 7.16
C ALA A 129 1.92 5.52 6.31
N GLU A 130 1.44 6.56 6.99
CA GLU A 130 1.09 7.79 6.29
C GLU A 130 2.29 8.28 5.46
N LEU A 131 2.06 8.51 4.16
CA LEU A 131 3.12 8.79 3.19
C LEU A 131 3.86 10.10 3.47
N THR A 132 3.28 11.00 4.28
CA THR A 132 3.95 12.22 4.77
C THR A 132 5.03 11.91 5.81
N MET A 133 4.91 10.79 6.52
CA MET A 133 5.83 10.35 7.57
C MET A 133 6.90 9.40 7.02
N GLU A 134 6.47 8.33 6.34
CA GLU A 134 7.34 7.28 5.82
C GLU A 134 6.65 6.59 4.64
N TYR A 135 7.42 6.22 3.61
CA TYR A 135 6.92 5.53 2.42
C TYR A 135 7.35 4.06 2.36
N ALA A 136 8.27 3.62 3.22
CA ALA A 136 8.70 2.24 3.29
C ALA A 136 7.51 1.30 3.57
N ILE A 137 7.57 0.12 2.95
CA ILE A 137 6.58 -0.94 3.19
C ILE A 137 7.19 -1.94 4.15
N GLU A 138 6.51 -2.09 5.28
CA GLU A 138 6.89 -2.97 6.37
C GLU A 138 6.11 -4.28 6.29
N THR A 139 6.80 -5.38 6.52
CA THR A 139 6.17 -6.71 6.60
C THR A 139 6.02 -7.09 8.06
N VAL A 140 4.80 -7.34 8.49
CA VAL A 140 4.48 -7.64 9.89
C VAL A 140 3.53 -8.84 10.00
N PRO A 141 3.52 -9.55 11.14
CA PRO A 141 2.51 -10.59 11.36
C PRO A 141 1.10 -9.99 11.33
N VAL A 142 0.16 -10.66 10.68
CA VAL A 142 -1.26 -10.24 10.63
C VAL A 142 -1.84 -10.11 12.04
N ALA A 143 -1.43 -10.97 12.98
CA ALA A 143 -1.86 -10.91 14.37
C ALA A 143 -1.46 -9.61 15.10
N ALA A 144 -0.44 -8.89 14.61
CA ALA A 144 -0.02 -7.60 15.15
C ALA A 144 -0.83 -6.43 14.58
N LEU A 145 -1.66 -6.65 13.55
CA LEU A 145 -2.48 -5.62 12.94
C LEU A 145 -3.80 -5.46 13.71
N ARG A 146 -4.08 -4.24 14.18
CA ARG A 146 -5.31 -3.88 14.87
C ARG A 146 -6.07 -2.87 14.04
N GLN A 147 -7.25 -3.25 13.54
CA GLN A 147 -8.15 -2.29 12.91
C GLN A 147 -8.51 -1.21 13.92
N ARG A 148 -8.50 0.04 13.48
CA ARG A 148 -9.02 1.14 14.28
C ARG A 148 -10.52 0.91 14.48
N PRO A 149 -11.04 0.94 15.73
CA PRO A 149 -12.47 0.83 15.94
C PRO A 149 -13.17 1.99 15.22
N ALA A 150 -14.29 1.71 14.55
CA ALA A 150 -15.10 2.75 13.96
C ALA A 150 -15.53 3.72 15.07
N GLU A 151 -15.12 4.99 14.96
CA GLU A 151 -15.64 6.03 15.84
C GLU A 151 -17.16 6.07 15.66
N SER A 152 -17.87 5.71 16.74
CA SER A 152 -19.33 5.62 16.79
C SER A 152 -19.94 6.95 17.18
#